data_AF-A0A1V3RZ88-F1
#
_entry.id   AF-A0A1V3RZ88-F1
#
_cell.length_a   1.000
_cell.length_b   1.000
_cell.length_c   1.000
_cell.angle_alpha   90.00
_cell.angle_beta   90.00
_cell.angle_gamma   90.00
#
_symmetry.space_group_name_H-M   'P 1'
#
loop_
_entity.id
_entity.type
_entity.pdbx_description
1 polymer ?
#
loop_
_entity_poly.entity_id
_entity_poly.type
_entity_poly.pdbx_seq_one_letter_code
_entity_poly.pdbx_strand_id
1 'polypeptide(L)' 'MSTVSIEATINAKWSEGHSSYSPSSPEELAIIGIELLVRELGTEVARNFIQQAFERYPSVVDTVD' A
#
# COMPACT_ATOMS: atom_id res chain seq x y z
N MET A 1 14.76 -11.52 -0.22
CA MET A 1 13.90 -12.72 -0.26
C MET A 1 12.78 -12.48 0.73
N SER A 2 11.57 -12.20 0.24
CA SER A 2 10.39 -12.13 1.12
C SER A 2 10.07 -13.54 1.60
N THR A 3 9.72 -13.69 2.88
CA THR A 3 9.24 -14.96 3.45
C THR A 3 7.79 -15.26 3.07
N VAL A 4 7.14 -14.32 2.39
CA VAL A 4 5.73 -14.38 1.98
C VAL A 4 5.64 -14.28 0.46
N SER A 5 4.99 -15.27 -0.16
CA SER A 5 4.55 -15.24 -1.55
C SER A 5 3.12 -14.70 -1.60
N ILE A 6 2.84 -13.80 -2.54
CA ILE A 6 1.50 -13.26 -2.76
C ILE A 6 0.96 -13.81 -4.07
N GLU A 7 -0.27 -14.29 -4.06
CA GLU A 7 -1.05 -14.59 -5.26
C GLU A 7 -2.33 -13.76 -5.21
N ALA A 8 -2.35 -12.67 -5.97
CA ALA A 8 -3.46 -11.73 -5.99
C ALA A 8 -3.78 -11.29 -7.42
N THR A 9 -5.05 -11.03 -7.68
CA THR A 9 -5.51 -10.36 -8.89
C THR A 9 -6.28 -9.11 -8.49
N ILE A 10 -5.75 -7.94 -8.83
CA ILE A 10 -6.34 -6.64 -8.48
C ILE A 10 -6.83 -6.00 -9.77
N ASN A 11 -8.12 -5.68 -9.84
CA ASN A 11 -8.72 -5.00 -10.98
C ASN A 11 -9.29 -3.66 -10.50
N ALA A 12 -8.67 -2.56 -10.93
CA ALA A 12 -9.13 -1.21 -10.65
C ALA A 12 -9.85 -0.63 -11.88
N LYS A 13 -10.95 0.07 -11.64
CA LYS A 13 -11.80 0.65 -12.69
C LYS A 13 -12.14 2.10 -12.33
N TRP A 14 -12.00 2.98 -13.32
CA TRP A 14 -12.36 4.39 -13.28
C TRP A 14 -13.23 4.73 -14.48
N SER A 15 -13.79 5.94 -14.48
CA SER A 15 -14.54 6.46 -15.63
C SER A 15 -13.72 6.51 -16.92
N GLU A 16 -12.40 6.69 -16.83
CA GLU A 16 -11.49 6.82 -17.97
C GLU A 16 -10.85 5.51 -18.43
N GLY A 17 -11.07 4.39 -17.72
CA GLY A 17 -10.48 3.10 -18.07
C GLY A 17 -10.33 2.13 -16.91
N HIS A 18 -9.55 1.07 -17.12
CA HIS A 18 -9.26 0.08 -16.09
C HIS A 18 -7.77 -0.31 -16.08
N SER A 19 -7.33 -0.88 -14.96
CA SER A 19 -5.99 -1.43 -14.80
C SER A 19 -6.08 -2.74 -14.03
N SER A 20 -5.23 -3.70 -14.40
CA SER A 20 -5.17 -5.02 -13.79
C SER A 20 -3.75 -5.31 -13.34
N TYR A 21 -3.59 -5.80 -12.12
CA TYR A 21 -2.30 -6.06 -11.49
C TYR A 21 -2.29 -7.45 -10.87
N SER A 22 -1.09 -8.04 -10.83
CA SER A 22 -0.85 -9.38 -10.28
C SER A 22 0.45 -9.37 -9.46
N PRO A 23 0.49 -8.73 -8.28
CA PRO A 23 1.70 -8.68 -7.47
C PRO A 23 2.05 -10.06 -6.94
N SER A 24 3.36 -10.32 -6.87
CA SER A 24 3.95 -11.55 -6.36
C SER A 24 4.65 -11.36 -5.01
N SER A 25 4.85 -10.10 -4.61
CA SER A 25 5.55 -9.71 -3.39
C SER A 25 4.78 -8.65 -2.58
N PRO A 26 5.00 -8.57 -1.25
CA PRO A 26 4.45 -7.50 -0.43
C PRO A 26 4.83 -6.10 -0.92
N GLU A 27 6.05 -5.92 -1.43
CA GLU A 27 6.56 -4.65 -1.95
C GLU A 27 5.79 -4.21 -3.19
N GLU A 28 5.58 -5.12 -4.15
CA GLU A 28 4.75 -4.84 -5.34
C GLU A 28 3.31 -4.50 -4.94
N LEU A 29 2.73 -5.28 -4.03
CA LEU A 29 1.38 -5.05 -3.54
C LEU A 29 1.25 -3.66 -2.88
N ALA A 30 2.23 -3.25 -2.07
CA ALA A 30 2.25 -1.95 -1.42
C ALA A 30 2.32 -0.81 -2.45
N ILE A 31 3.20 -0.92 -3.46
CA ILE A 31 3.31 0.09 -4.51
C ILE A 31 1.99 0.23 -5.27
N ILE A 32 1.35 -0.88 -5.65
CA ILE A 32 0.05 -0.87 -6.33
C ILE A 32 -1.01 -0.21 -5.43
N GLY A 33 -1.09 -0.60 -4.16
CA GLY A 33 -2.04 -0.01 -3.22
C GLY A 33 -1.87 1.50 -3.05
N ILE A 34 -0.62 1.97 -2.96
CA ILE A 34 -0.29 3.40 -2.87
C ILE A 34 -0.66 4.13 -4.16
N GLU A 35 -0.37 3.57 -5.33
CA GLU A 35 -0.78 4.14 -6.62
C GLU A 35 -2.30 4.34 -6.67
N LEU A 36 -3.07 3.31 -6.31
CA LEU A 36 -4.52 3.37 -6.30
C LEU A 36 -5.03 4.44 -5.31
N LEU A 37 -4.45 4.53 -4.11
CA LEU A 37 -4.78 5.57 -3.13
C LEU A 37 -4.49 6.97 -3.67
N VAL A 38 -3.35 7.18 -4.32
CA VAL A 38 -3.00 8.49 -4.90
C VAL A 38 -3.93 8.86 -6.05
N ARG A 39 -4.30 7.90 -6.89
CA ARG A 39 -5.22 8.13 -8.01
C ARG A 39 -6.64 8.47 -7.54
N GLU A 40 -7.10 7.85 -6.45
CA GLU A 40 -8.45 8.05 -5.91
C GLU A 40 -8.56 9.29 -5.01
N LEU A 41 -7.59 9.49 -4.11
CA LEU A 41 -7.68 10.48 -3.03
C LEU A 41 -6.70 11.66 -3.17
N GLY A 42 -5.78 11.59 -4.13
CA GLY A 42 -4.67 12.54 -4.25
C GLY A 42 -3.52 12.24 -3.28
N THR A 43 -2.36 12.84 -3.57
CA THR A 43 -1.09 12.51 -2.90
C THR A 43 -1.08 12.81 -1.40
N GLU A 44 -1.67 13.93 -0.97
CA GLU A 44 -1.63 14.35 0.43
C GLU A 44 -2.48 13.43 1.32
N VAL A 45 -3.70 13.11 0.88
CA VAL A 45 -4.61 12.21 1.60
C VAL A 45 -4.02 10.79 1.65
N ALA A 46 -3.47 10.31 0.52
CA ALA A 46 -2.81 9.01 0.47
C ALA A 46 -1.63 8.92 1.47
N ARG A 47 -0.80 9.98 1.58
CA ARG A 47 0.30 10.03 2.56
C ARG A 47 -0.21 9.92 3.99
N ASN A 48 -1.25 10.66 4.36
CA ASN A 48 -1.82 10.61 5.70
C ASN A 48 -2.41 9.23 6.01
N PHE A 49 -3.02 8.56 5.03
CA PHE A 49 -3.53 7.20 5.20
C PHE A 49 -2.40 6.19 5.44
N ILE A 50 -1.30 6.30 4.69
CA ILE A 50 -0.11 5.46 4.88
C ILE A 50 0.48 5.68 6.27
N GLN A 51 0.59 6.92 6.74
CA GLN A 51 1.08 7.21 8.08
C GLN A 51 0.23 6.52 9.17
N GLN A 52 -1.11 6.58 9.05
CA GLN A 52 -2.02 5.89 9.97
C GLN A 52 -1.83 4.36 9.96
N ALA A 53 -1.45 3.77 8.83
CA ALA A 53 -1.16 2.34 8.77
C ALA A 53 0.07 1.96 9.62
N PHE A 54 1.07 2.85 9.68
CA PHE A 54 2.29 2.66 10.47
C PHE A 54 2.09 2.87 11.97
N GLU A 55 1.09 3.65 12.40
CA GLU A 55 0.80 3.85 13.83
C GLU A 55 0.48 2.53 14.57
N ARG A 56 0.08 1.48 13.84
CA ARG A 56 -0.18 0.14 14.39
C ARG A 56 1.08 -0.66 14.71
N TYR A 57 2.23 -0.19 14.25
CA TYR A 57 3.54 -0.80 14.46
C TYR A 57 4.44 0.18 15.22
N PRO A 58 4.14 0.48 16.49
CA PRO A 58 4.99 1.36 17.29
C PRO A 58 6.41 0.80 17.28
N SER A 59 7.36 1.65 16.90
CA SER A 59 8.78 1.33 17.00
C SER A 59 9.08 0.97 18.44
N VAL A 60 9.56 -0.25 18.69
CA VAL A 60 10.18 -0.65 19.97
C VAL A 60 11.52 0.10 20.08
N VAL A 61 11.45 1.42 20.20
CA VAL A 61 12.58 2.33 20.46
C VAL A 61 12.04 3.48 21.31
N ASP A 62 11.42 3.15 22.44
CA ASP A 62 11.11 4.11 23.51
C ASP A 62 11.06 3.36 24.85
N THR A 63 12.18 2.76 25.23
CA THR A 63 12.54 2.55 26.63
C THR A 63 14.06 2.58 26.74
N VAL A 64 14.62 3.77 26.85
CA VAL A 64 15.88 4.00 27.55
C VAL A 64 15.60 5.11 28.55
N ASP A 65 15.34 4.68 29.79
CA ASP A 65 15.54 5.49 31.01
C ASP A 65 17.02 5.35 31.40
#